data_AF-A0A7X8FZ56-F1
#
_entry.id   AF-A0A7X8FZ56-F1
#
_cell.length_a   1.000
_cell.length_b   1.000
_cell.length_c   1.000
_cell.angle_alpha   90.00
_cell.angle_beta   90.00
_cell.angle_gamma   90.00
#
_symmetry.space_group_name_H-M   'P 1'
#
loop_
_entity.id
_entity.type
_entity.pdbx_description
1 polymer ?
#
loop_
_entity_poly.entity_id
_entity_poly.type
_entity_poly.pdbx_seq_one_letter_code
_entity_poly.pdbx_strand_id
1 'polypeptide(L)'
;EKLQEPIINLDDSIIFKYGEKFISIESYMQDVEIRYTLDGTEPTEESYLYSGEIIIDKNTVLKAKAFAVGYEESNTVTRNYKIRAMKPYASEDKDTYIDSIDIFLSSDDLDSTIYYTLDEDSVNDKSNEFKPTHLIKYS
;
A
#
# COMPACT_ATOMS: atom_id res chain seq x y z
N GLU A 1 -14.38 33.80 -1.95
CA GLU A 1 -13.25 33.41 -2.82
C GLU A 1 -13.05 31.91 -2.67
N LYS A 2 -12.61 31.22 -3.73
CA LYS A 2 -12.42 29.76 -3.71
C LYS A 2 -10.95 29.43 -3.47
N LEU A 3 -10.68 28.47 -2.59
CA LEU A 3 -9.32 28.03 -2.29
C LEU A 3 -8.69 27.28 -3.47
N GLN A 4 -7.36 27.34 -3.54
CA GLN A 4 -6.59 26.53 -4.47
C GLN A 4 -6.53 25.06 -4.01
N GLU A 5 -6.41 24.18 -4.98
CA GLU A 5 -6.26 22.74 -4.76
C GLU A 5 -4.93 22.42 -4.05
N PRO A 6 -4.93 21.50 -3.07
CA PRO A 6 -3.70 20.98 -2.48
C PRO A 6 -2.81 20.29 -3.52
N ILE A 7 -1.50 20.32 -3.30
CA ILE A 7 -0.52 19.64 -4.15
C ILE A 7 -0.08 18.37 -3.44
N ILE A 8 -0.34 17.22 -4.07
CA ILE A 8 0.10 15.93 -3.56
C ILE A 8 1.42 15.57 -4.21
N ASN A 9 2.46 15.50 -3.40
CA ASN A 9 3.81 15.09 -3.78
C ASN A 9 4.07 13.66 -3.30
N LEU A 10 4.67 12.85 -4.17
CA LEU A 10 5.13 11.51 -3.85
C LEU A 10 6.65 11.58 -3.73
N ASP A 11 7.20 11.20 -2.58
CA ASP A 11 8.64 11.06 -2.45
C ASP A 11 9.09 9.73 -3.07
N ASP A 12 9.39 9.78 -4.37
CA ASP A 12 9.98 8.66 -5.12
C ASP A 12 11.50 8.51 -4.84
N SER A 13 12.09 9.38 -4.01
CA SER A 13 13.53 9.38 -3.71
C SER A 13 13.93 8.32 -2.68
N ILE A 14 12.95 7.74 -1.97
CA ILE A 14 13.16 6.53 -1.17
C ILE A 14 13.21 5.36 -2.14
N ILE A 15 14.43 4.99 -2.53
CA ILE A 15 14.77 3.82 -3.33
C ILE A 15 14.07 2.60 -2.72
N PHE A 16 12.96 2.18 -3.34
CA PHE A 16 12.30 0.88 -3.27
C PHE A 16 12.52 0.10 -1.97
N LYS A 17 11.88 0.51 -0.87
CA LYS A 17 11.35 -0.48 0.06
C LYS A 17 9.99 -0.90 -0.49
N TYR A 18 9.94 -2.08 -1.09
CA TYR A 18 8.70 -2.67 -1.59
C TYR A 18 7.61 -2.59 -0.50
N GLY A 19 6.44 -2.04 -0.86
CA GLY A 19 5.28 -1.95 0.03
C GLY A 19 4.82 -0.52 0.36
N GLU A 20 5.72 0.38 0.75
CA GLU A 20 5.34 1.68 1.31
C GLU A 20 5.64 2.85 0.36
N LYS A 21 4.69 3.79 0.24
CA LYS A 21 4.86 5.09 -0.42
C LYS A 21 4.66 6.20 0.60
N PHE A 22 5.53 7.20 0.55
CA PHE A 22 5.50 8.36 1.42
C PHE A 22 4.97 9.57 0.66
N ILE A 23 3.90 10.14 1.18
CA ILE A 23 3.17 11.23 0.55
C ILE A 23 3.25 12.48 1.42
N SER A 24 3.65 13.59 0.80
CA SER A 24 3.48 14.92 1.38
C SER A 24 2.41 15.69 0.61
N ILE A 25 1.71 16.56 1.33
CA ILE A 25 0.72 17.47 0.77
C ILE A 25 1.12 18.91 1.08
N GLU A 26 1.06 19.76 0.07
CA GLU A 26 1.44 21.17 0.17
C GLU A 26 0.27 22.07 -0.25
N SER A 27 0.31 23.32 0.22
CA SER A 27 -0.57 24.40 -0.23
C SER A 27 0.25 25.67 -0.39
N TYR A 28 -0.06 26.47 -1.41
CA TYR A 28 0.53 27.80 -1.60
C TYR A 28 -0.21 28.91 -0.85
N MET A 29 -1.35 28.59 -0.22
CA MET A 29 -2.13 29.53 0.59
C MET A 29 -1.74 29.39 2.07
N GLN A 30 -1.53 30.51 2.74
CA GLN A 30 -1.33 30.55 4.20
C GLN A 30 -2.67 30.36 4.92
N ASP A 31 -2.62 29.87 6.17
CA ASP A 31 -3.78 29.71 7.06
C ASP A 31 -4.92 28.83 6.51
N VAL A 32 -4.58 27.81 5.71
CA VAL A 32 -5.53 26.80 5.23
C VAL A 32 -5.29 25.46 5.92
N GLU A 33 -6.38 24.76 6.23
CA GLU A 33 -6.35 23.37 6.67
C GLU A 33 -6.50 22.44 5.48
N ILE A 34 -5.66 21.42 5.38
CA ILE A 34 -5.78 20.38 4.35
C ILE A 34 -6.36 19.14 5.04
N ARG A 35 -7.51 18.68 4.54
CA ARG A 35 -8.16 17.44 5.00
C ARG A 35 -8.07 16.36 3.93
N TYR A 36 -7.95 15.11 4.35
CA TYR A 36 -7.79 14.00 3.43
C TYR A 36 -8.50 12.71 3.87
N THR A 37 -8.71 11.82 2.91
CA THR A 37 -9.24 10.46 3.08
C THR A 37 -8.40 9.48 2.29
N LEU A 38 -8.31 8.23 2.75
CA LEU A 38 -7.50 7.16 2.15
C LEU A 38 -8.35 6.05 1.52
N ASP A 39 -9.67 6.12 1.71
CA ASP A 39 -10.64 5.16 1.19
C ASP A 39 -11.38 5.67 -0.05
N GLY A 40 -11.05 6.87 -0.52
CA GLY A 40 -11.69 7.53 -1.66
C GLY A 40 -13.02 8.22 -1.36
N THR A 41 -13.43 8.31 -0.09
CA THR A 41 -14.58 9.14 0.31
C THR A 41 -14.27 10.64 0.18
N GLU A 42 -15.28 11.48 0.06
CA GLU A 42 -15.07 12.93 -0.07
C GLU A 42 -14.53 13.53 1.23
N PRO A 43 -13.41 14.27 1.21
CA PRO A 43 -12.92 14.95 2.41
C PRO A 43 -13.89 16.03 2.88
N THR A 44 -14.12 16.04 4.19
CA THR A 44 -14.89 17.05 4.93
C THR A 44 -14.01 17.69 6.02
N GLU A 45 -14.51 18.73 6.69
CA GLU A 45 -13.82 19.34 7.84
C GLU A 45 -13.56 18.34 9.00
N GLU A 46 -14.30 17.24 9.07
CA GLU A 46 -14.12 16.17 10.07
C GLU A 46 -13.16 15.07 9.60
N SER A 47 -12.71 15.11 8.35
CA SER A 47 -11.73 14.15 7.83
C SER A 47 -10.35 14.38 8.44
N TYR A 48 -9.41 13.47 8.17
CA TYR A 48 -8.07 13.53 8.75
C TYR A 48 -7.39 14.86 8.39
N LEU A 49 -6.89 15.56 9.40
CA LEU A 49 -6.08 16.76 9.20
C LEU A 49 -4.67 16.36 8.79
N TYR A 50 -4.22 16.88 7.65
CA TYR A 50 -2.83 16.73 7.24
C TYR A 50 -1.92 17.55 8.16
N SER A 51 -1.01 16.86 8.85
CA SER A 51 -0.07 17.44 9.81
C SER A 51 1.35 16.89 9.70
N GLY A 52 1.58 16.00 8.73
CA GLY A 52 2.84 15.31 8.52
C GLY A 52 2.70 14.29 7.39
N GLU A 53 3.78 13.55 7.13
CA GLU A 53 3.86 12.57 6.07
C GLU A 53 2.77 11.49 6.18
N ILE A 54 2.18 11.11 5.04
CA ILE A 54 1.20 10.04 4.93
C ILE A 54 1.90 8.80 4.37
N ILE A 55 1.78 7.66 5.06
CA ILE A 55 2.30 6.37 4.62
C ILE A 55 1.19 5.59 3.93
N ILE A 56 1.45 5.12 2.71
CA ILE A 56 0.57 4.27 1.92
C ILE A 56 1.24 2.90 1.73
N ASP A 57 0.74 1.90 2.44
CA ASP A 57 1.26 0.51 2.47
C ASP A 57 0.42 -0.48 1.64
N LYS A 58 -0.74 -0.03 1.15
CA LYS A 58 -1.67 -0.83 0.34
C LYS A 58 -2.36 0.00 -0.73
N ASN A 59 -3.12 -0.68 -1.59
CA ASN A 59 -3.96 0.00 -2.58
C ASN A 59 -4.86 1.05 -1.91
N THR A 60 -4.70 2.30 -2.32
CA THR A 60 -5.30 3.47 -1.64
C THR A 60 -5.77 4.48 -2.66
N VAL A 61 -6.97 5.01 -2.44
CA VAL A 61 -7.48 6.19 -3.14
C VAL A 61 -7.35 7.37 -2.19
N LEU A 62 -6.28 8.15 -2.35
CA LEU A 62 -6.07 9.36 -1.58
C LEU A 62 -6.89 10.49 -2.20
N LYS A 63 -7.72 11.14 -1.40
CA LYS A 63 -8.35 12.42 -1.74
C LYS A 63 -7.96 13.48 -0.75
N ALA A 64 -7.72 14.70 -1.22
CA ALA A 64 -7.37 15.84 -0.39
C ALA A 64 -8.11 17.11 -0.82
N LYS A 65 -8.43 17.96 0.15
CA LYS A 65 -9.18 19.20 -0.05
C LYS A 65 -8.77 20.25 0.99
N ALA A 66 -8.73 21.53 0.59
CA ALA A 66 -8.40 22.64 1.46
C ALA A 66 -9.66 23.32 2.02
N PHE A 67 -9.59 23.70 3.30
CA PHE A 67 -10.63 24.35 4.08
C PHE A 67 -10.06 25.59 4.77
N ALA A 68 -10.84 26.66 4.82
CA ALA A 68 -10.52 27.86 5.59
C ALA A 68 -11.80 28.65 5.89
N VAL A 69 -11.89 29.22 7.08
CA VAL A 69 -13.07 29.97 7.52
C VAL A 69 -13.29 31.19 6.62
N GLY A 70 -14.50 31.34 6.09
CA GLY A 70 -14.87 32.45 5.22
C GLY A 70 -14.51 32.28 3.74
N TYR A 71 -13.93 31.14 3.36
CA TYR A 71 -13.63 30.77 1.99
C TYR A 71 -14.50 29.62 1.50
N GLU A 72 -14.74 29.56 0.20
CA GLU A 72 -15.25 28.34 -0.44
C GLU A 72 -14.11 27.32 -0.49
N GLU A 73 -14.40 26.09 -0.07
CA GLU A 73 -13.48 24.94 -0.15
C GLU A 73 -12.89 24.75 -1.55
N SER A 74 -11.67 24.20 -1.60
CA SER A 74 -11.04 23.88 -2.89
C SER A 74 -11.83 22.78 -3.62
N ASN A 75 -11.52 22.55 -4.90
CA ASN A 75 -11.91 21.27 -5.49
C ASN A 75 -11.12 20.14 -4.83
N THR A 76 -11.62 18.92 -5.00
CA THR A 76 -10.99 17.72 -4.44
C THR A 76 -9.94 17.17 -5.40
N VAL A 77 -8.73 17.00 -4.90
CA VAL A 77 -7.63 16.35 -5.62
C VAL A 77 -7.66 14.86 -5.32
N THR A 78 -7.57 14.04 -6.37
CA THR A 78 -7.58 12.57 -6.24
C THR A 78 -6.28 11.96 -6.76
N ARG A 79 -5.73 11.00 -6.02
CA ARG A 79 -4.59 10.16 -6.40
C ARG A 79 -4.88 8.70 -6.11
N ASN A 80 -4.54 7.84 -7.06
CA ASN A 80 -4.73 6.40 -6.95
C ASN A 80 -3.37 5.73 -6.81
N TYR A 81 -3.11 5.13 -5.66
CA TYR A 81 -1.89 4.39 -5.38
C TYR A 81 -2.19 2.91 -5.52
N LYS A 82 -1.45 2.25 -6.41
CA LYS A 82 -1.43 0.80 -6.52
C LYS A 82 -0.14 0.28 -5.94
N ILE A 83 -0.25 -0.51 -4.89
CA ILE A 83 0.85 -1.29 -4.33
C ILE A 83 0.79 -2.67 -4.99
N ARG A 84 1.89 -3.08 -5.61
CA ARG A 84 1.99 -4.41 -6.22
C ARG A 84 2.58 -5.35 -5.19
N ALA A 85 1.90 -6.47 -4.96
CA ALA A 85 2.50 -7.57 -4.24
C ALA A 85 3.68 -8.13 -5.06
N MET A 86 4.74 -8.53 -4.37
CA MET A 86 5.83 -9.27 -4.98
C MET A 86 5.36 -10.70 -5.31
N LYS A 87 5.80 -11.21 -6.46
CA LYS A 87 5.58 -12.62 -6.78
C LYS A 87 6.39 -13.43 -5.76
N PRO A 88 5.79 -14.37 -5.01
CA PRO A 88 6.56 -15.24 -4.13
C PRO A 88 7.55 -16.03 -4.99
N TYR A 89 8.77 -16.23 -4.48
CA TYR A 89 9.76 -17.08 -5.14
C TYR A 89 9.88 -18.40 -4.38
N ALA A 90 9.99 -19.50 -5.13
CA ALA A 90 10.38 -20.81 -4.61
C ALA A 90 11.88 -21.01 -4.89
N SER A 91 12.58 -21.64 -3.95
CA SER A 91 14.04 -21.74 -3.97
C SER A 91 14.63 -22.53 -5.15
N GLU A 92 13.91 -23.48 -5.77
CA GLU A 92 14.36 -24.19 -6.98
C GLU A 92 13.20 -24.63 -7.89
N ASP A 93 13.38 -24.44 -9.20
CA ASP A 93 12.52 -24.99 -10.27
C ASP A 93 13.35 -26.10 -10.96
N LYS A 94 13.15 -27.36 -10.58
CA LYS A 94 13.69 -28.54 -11.29
C LYS A 94 12.57 -29.52 -11.58
N ASP A 95 12.58 -30.04 -12.80
CA ASP A 95 11.52 -30.91 -13.35
C ASP A 95 11.42 -32.30 -12.69
N THR A 96 12.36 -32.70 -11.83
CA THR A 96 12.30 -34.00 -11.13
C THR A 96 13.13 -34.02 -9.86
N TYR A 97 12.50 -34.41 -8.74
CA TYR A 97 13.17 -34.68 -7.47
C TYR A 97 13.10 -36.17 -7.18
N ILE A 98 14.25 -36.81 -6.97
CA ILE A 98 14.36 -38.25 -6.65
C ILE A 98 14.48 -38.54 -5.15
N ASP A 99 14.57 -37.48 -4.35
CA ASP A 99 14.62 -37.47 -2.88
C ASP A 99 13.76 -36.31 -2.34
N SER A 100 13.45 -36.31 -1.04
CA SER A 100 12.79 -35.18 -0.38
C SER A 100 13.64 -33.91 -0.46
N ILE A 101 13.01 -32.78 -0.78
CA ILE A 101 13.67 -31.47 -0.86
C ILE A 101 13.01 -30.45 0.06
N ASP A 102 13.82 -29.53 0.58
CA ASP A 102 13.36 -28.35 1.30
C ASP A 102 13.04 -27.24 0.31
N ILE A 103 11.78 -26.77 0.32
CA ILE A 103 11.35 -25.60 -0.47
C ILE A 103 11.21 -24.41 0.47
N PHE A 104 11.88 -23.31 0.13
CA PHE A 104 11.71 -22.04 0.82
C PHE A 104 10.78 -21.14 0.01
N LEU A 105 9.68 -20.72 0.63
CA LEU A 105 8.79 -19.68 0.13
C LEU A 105 9.06 -18.40 0.93
N SER A 106 9.34 -17.31 0.23
CA SER A 106 9.53 -16.00 0.85
C SER A 106 8.81 -14.92 0.06
N SER A 107 8.44 -13.86 0.77
CA SER A 107 7.90 -12.62 0.24
C SER A 107 8.55 -11.48 1.01
N ASP A 108 8.94 -10.42 0.31
CA ASP A 108 9.48 -9.21 0.95
C ASP A 108 8.35 -8.22 1.35
N ASP A 109 7.09 -8.55 1.04
CA ASP A 109 5.93 -7.75 1.42
C ASP A 109 5.59 -7.98 2.90
N LEU A 110 5.68 -6.91 3.69
CA LEU A 110 5.20 -6.87 5.07
C LEU A 110 3.73 -7.28 5.09
N ASP A 111 3.36 -8.21 5.98
CA ASP A 111 2.00 -8.76 6.14
C ASP A 111 1.44 -9.59 4.97
N SER A 112 2.28 -10.02 4.03
CA SER A 112 1.82 -10.94 2.98
C SER A 112 1.67 -12.39 3.48
N THR A 113 0.57 -13.01 3.08
CA THR A 113 0.34 -14.46 3.22
C THR A 113 0.65 -15.14 1.90
N ILE A 114 1.52 -16.16 1.92
CA ILE A 114 1.81 -16.97 0.73
C ILE A 114 0.88 -18.19 0.77
N TYR A 115 0.09 -18.36 -0.29
CA TYR A 115 -0.71 -19.57 -0.51
C TYR A 115 0.00 -20.46 -1.52
N TYR A 116 0.10 -21.76 -1.23
CA TYR A 116 0.76 -22.73 -2.12
C TYR A 116 -0.04 -24.02 -2.27
N THR A 117 0.17 -24.71 -3.38
CA THR A 117 -0.31 -26.08 -3.64
C THR A 117 0.92 -26.99 -3.83
N LEU A 118 0.82 -28.22 -3.34
CA LEU A 118 1.81 -29.29 -3.58
C LEU A 118 1.35 -30.26 -4.67
N ASP A 119 0.11 -30.09 -5.10
CA ASP A 119 -0.53 -30.83 -6.17
C ASP A 119 -0.61 -29.89 -7.39
N GLU A 120 -0.65 -30.42 -8.62
CA GLU A 120 -0.69 -29.64 -9.89
C GLU A 120 -1.93 -28.71 -10.04
N ASP A 121 -2.75 -28.60 -9.00
CA ASP A 121 -3.91 -27.74 -8.93
C ASP A 121 -3.53 -26.26 -8.74
N SER A 122 -4.32 -25.39 -9.35
CA SER A 122 -4.22 -23.95 -9.15
C SER A 122 -4.54 -23.56 -7.70
N VAL A 123 -3.84 -22.55 -7.20
CA VAL A 123 -4.09 -21.96 -5.88
C VAL A 123 -5.55 -21.51 -5.78
N ASN A 124 -6.22 -21.91 -4.70
CA ASN A 124 -7.63 -21.61 -4.43
C ASN A 124 -7.89 -21.46 -2.92
N ASP A 125 -9.14 -21.19 -2.53
CA ASP A 125 -9.54 -20.93 -1.14
C ASP A 125 -9.31 -22.11 -0.16
N LYS A 126 -8.80 -23.25 -0.65
CA LYS A 126 -8.44 -24.44 0.14
C LYS A 126 -6.93 -24.70 0.17
N SER A 127 -6.12 -23.87 -0.48
CA SER A 127 -4.66 -24.01 -0.51
C SER A 127 -4.04 -23.85 0.88
N ASN A 128 -2.90 -24.50 1.10
CA ASN A 128 -2.20 -24.42 2.37
C ASN A 128 -1.69 -22.98 2.58
N GLU A 129 -1.97 -22.44 3.77
CA GLU A 129 -1.52 -21.12 4.17
C GLU A 129 -0.09 -21.23 4.72
N PHE A 130 0.87 -20.63 4.03
CA PHE A 130 2.20 -20.42 4.59
C PHE A 130 2.26 -19.05 5.25
N LYS A 131 2.26 -19.03 6.58
CA LYS A 131 2.58 -17.83 7.36
C LYS A 131 4.09 -17.84 7.61
N PRO A 132 4.87 -16.90 7.07
CA PRO A 132 6.29 -16.81 7.37
C PRO A 132 6.47 -16.25 8.79
N THR A 133 6.20 -17.04 9.82
CA THR A 133 6.48 -16.67 11.22
C THR A 133 7.26 -17.71 12.01
N HIS A 134 7.58 -18.89 11.47
CA HIS A 134 8.59 -19.76 12.08
C HIS A 134 9.09 -20.81 11.08
N LEU A 135 10.39 -21.13 11.16
CA LEU A 135 11.00 -22.30 10.51
C LEU A 135 10.10 -23.52 10.73
N ILE A 136 9.57 -24.10 9.66
CA ILE A 136 9.01 -25.45 9.73
C ILE A 136 10.14 -26.40 9.32
N LYS A 137 10.74 -27.05 10.33
CA LYS A 137 11.59 -28.23 10.10
C LYS A 137 10.68 -29.44 10.04
N TYR A 138 10.66 -30.14 8.91
CA TYR A 138 10.14 -31.51 8.87
C TYR A 138 11.34 -32.48 8.94
N SER A 139 11.25 -33.43 9.86
CA SER A 139 12.17 -34.55 10.06
C SER A 139 11.67 -35.79 9.34
#